data_AF-A0A6H5JFY5-F1
#
_entry.id   AF-A0A6H5JFY5-F1
#
_cell.length_a   1.000
_cell.length_b   1.000
_cell.length_c   1.000
_cell.angle_alpha   90.00
_cell.angle_beta   90.00
_cell.angle_gamma   90.00
#
_symmetry.space_group_name_H-M   'P 1'
#
loop_
_entity.id
_entity.type
_entity.pdbx_description
1 polymer ?
#
loop_
_entity_poly.entity_id
_entity_poly.type
_entity_poly.pdbx_seq_one_letter_code
_entity_poly.pdbx_strand_id
1 'polypeptide(L)'
;MVARGSLLSVVMGLTLNQAPRVACFCTVVRPSAHRARVHQARATAAPHSSSRWNSNGFQGGASLGSAASLVRLRAVEEPAAAAAAAAAAAAAAAAAAAAEAEDREPDAIDLDIETQMEAERIMAQLQSENERQDAVPDDGSPKYMPSTEDTDPIVRALKTVLKCKEVTDWELLDSRWNGNEALRWTTDRGPYFVKMNRVEDMSVFMTEAVSLSALAKANVMQVPKPLHLGVLPKVGEIGPGAFMILEHLALVPFGPMRPGNQAALGNSLADLHLSKEHDALHQGRFGFPVSNFLALTPLNNAWCDTWTEFFKRRMSDQIEGLLKDKAYGRAALVEGEPDTADVLKRFRAVEERVGDILEGATVTPSLLHGDLWIGNTGATIEGPCMFDPASFFGHSEFELAIMEMFGGFQEPFWTAYHDKIPKAEGFERRQKLYKLYHYLNQLNLFGDPKVRETVETLTNEILSDLDG
;
A
#
# COMPACT_ATOMS: atom_id res chain seq x y z
N MET A 1 -44.63 -48.30 -26.00
CA MET A 1 -43.38 -47.54 -25.80
C MET A 1 -43.51 -46.79 -24.49
N VAL A 2 -42.95 -47.38 -23.43
CA VAL A 2 -43.12 -46.99 -22.03
C VAL A 2 -41.87 -46.26 -21.55
N ALA A 3 -42.10 -45.30 -20.65
CA ALA A 3 -41.19 -44.36 -20.01
C ALA A 3 -39.90 -44.97 -19.43
N ARG A 4 -38.84 -44.17 -19.43
CA ARG A 4 -37.64 -44.38 -18.60
C ARG A 4 -37.64 -43.37 -17.45
N GLY A 5 -37.90 -43.86 -16.25
CA GLY A 5 -37.30 -43.32 -15.03
C GLY A 5 -35.95 -44.02 -14.79
N SER A 6 -35.03 -43.36 -14.09
CA SER A 6 -33.81 -44.00 -13.60
C SER A 6 -33.54 -43.62 -12.16
N LEU A 7 -33.18 -44.67 -11.42
CA LEU A 7 -32.99 -44.78 -9.99
C LEU A 7 -31.61 -44.30 -9.53
N LEU A 8 -31.59 -43.90 -8.26
CA LEU A 8 -30.44 -43.90 -7.35
C LEU A 8 -29.64 -45.22 -7.38
N SER A 9 -28.32 -45.10 -7.22
CA SER A 9 -27.51 -46.08 -6.49
C SER A 9 -26.41 -45.36 -5.69
N VAL A 10 -26.04 -45.95 -4.56
CA VAL A 10 -25.37 -45.35 -3.39
C VAL A 10 -24.08 -46.15 -3.10
N VAL A 11 -23.10 -45.46 -2.46
CA VAL A 11 -21.87 -45.93 -1.75
C VAL A 11 -20.72 -46.43 -2.66
N MET A 12 -19.41 -46.14 -2.49
CA MET A 12 -18.60 -45.86 -1.29
C MET A 12 -17.19 -45.33 -1.67
N GLY A 13 -16.69 -44.35 -0.90
CA GLY A 13 -15.30 -44.24 -0.45
C GLY A 13 -14.18 -43.87 -1.43
N LEU A 14 -13.70 -42.62 -1.36
CA LEU A 14 -12.27 -42.29 -1.24
C LEU A 14 -12.14 -40.82 -0.85
N THR A 15 -11.72 -40.62 0.40
CA THR A 15 -11.34 -39.33 0.98
C THR A 15 -10.10 -38.80 0.28
N LEU A 16 -10.22 -37.69 -0.45
CA LEU A 16 -9.07 -36.88 -0.88
C LEU A 16 -9.22 -35.48 -0.29
N ASN A 17 -8.51 -35.33 0.83
CA ASN A 17 -8.22 -34.10 1.53
C ASN A 17 -7.49 -33.14 0.56
N GLN A 18 -8.18 -32.14 0.02
CA GLN A 18 -7.55 -30.98 -0.62
C GLN A 18 -7.82 -29.74 0.22
N ALA A 19 -6.84 -29.40 1.04
CA ALA A 19 -6.72 -28.08 1.65
C ALA A 19 -6.32 -27.07 0.57
N PRO A 20 -6.90 -25.85 0.53
CA PRO A 20 -6.36 -24.79 -0.30
C PRO A 20 -5.01 -24.36 0.28
N ARG A 21 -3.95 -24.56 -0.50
CA ARG A 21 -2.63 -24.02 -0.21
C ARG A 21 -2.67 -22.53 -0.53
N VAL A 22 -2.60 -21.69 0.51
CA VAL A 22 -2.19 -20.28 0.39
C VAL A 22 -0.78 -20.27 -0.18
N ALA A 23 -0.69 -20.02 -1.48
CA ALA A 23 0.54 -19.99 -2.23
C ALA A 23 0.93 -18.52 -2.43
N CYS A 24 1.57 -17.95 -1.41
CA CYS A 24 2.37 -16.74 -1.56
C CYS A 24 3.65 -17.13 -2.32
N PHE A 25 3.64 -16.99 -3.66
CA PHE A 25 4.82 -17.28 -4.48
C PHE A 25 5.59 -15.98 -4.78
N CYS A 26 6.72 -15.82 -4.12
CA CYS A 26 7.83 -14.99 -4.61
C CYS A 26 8.53 -15.75 -5.75
N THR A 27 8.49 -15.23 -6.97
CA THR A 27 9.34 -15.69 -8.08
C THR A 27 10.73 -15.08 -7.94
N VAL A 28 11.65 -15.84 -7.36
CA VAL A 28 13.09 -15.61 -7.56
C VAL A 28 13.47 -16.21 -8.92
N VAL A 29 13.89 -15.35 -9.85
CA VAL A 29 14.50 -15.75 -11.12
C VAL A 29 15.67 -16.72 -10.85
N ARG A 30 15.53 -17.99 -11.24
CA ARG A 30 16.64 -18.95 -11.26
C ARG A 30 17.41 -18.81 -12.58
N PRO A 31 18.73 -18.57 -12.57
CA PRO A 31 19.52 -18.68 -13.78
C PRO A 31 19.68 -20.15 -14.18
N SER A 32 19.67 -20.38 -15.49
CA SER A 32 19.79 -21.64 -16.19
C SER A 32 21.09 -22.39 -15.84
N ALA A 33 20.96 -23.66 -15.46
CA ALA A 33 22.08 -24.52 -15.08
C ALA A 33 22.88 -24.96 -16.32
N HIS A 34 24.08 -24.40 -16.49
CA HIS A 34 25.13 -25.02 -17.29
C HIS A 34 25.88 -26.05 -16.44
N ARG A 35 25.97 -27.29 -16.93
CA ARG A 35 26.69 -28.41 -16.31
C ARG A 35 28.19 -28.10 -16.26
N ALA A 36 28.77 -28.05 -15.07
CA ALA A 36 30.20 -28.31 -14.87
C ALA A 36 30.41 -29.09 -13.56
N ARG A 37 31.24 -30.13 -13.64
CA ARG A 37 31.49 -31.16 -12.62
C ARG A 37 32.21 -30.57 -11.39
N VAL A 38 31.71 -30.90 -10.20
CA VAL A 38 32.41 -30.65 -8.92
C VAL A 38 33.35 -31.83 -8.62
N HIS A 39 34.63 -31.54 -8.43
CA HIS A 39 35.55 -32.42 -7.72
C HIS A 39 35.50 -32.11 -6.21
N GLN A 40 35.32 -33.16 -5.42
CA GLN A 40 35.39 -33.15 -3.95
C GLN A 40 36.80 -32.79 -3.45
N ALA A 41 36.86 -32.01 -2.37
CA ALA A 41 37.90 -32.15 -1.35
C ALA A 41 37.34 -31.80 0.03
N ARG A 42 37.46 -32.74 0.96
CA ARG A 42 37.18 -32.66 2.40
C ARG A 42 38.34 -31.98 3.14
N ALA A 43 38.04 -31.26 4.22
CA ALA A 43 38.80 -31.24 5.50
C ALA A 43 37.99 -30.40 6.53
N THR A 44 37.30 -30.97 7.52
CA THR A 44 37.73 -31.41 8.87
C THR A 44 38.24 -30.32 9.83
N ALA A 45 37.38 -30.02 10.81
CA ALA A 45 37.60 -29.99 12.27
C ALA A 45 38.40 -28.85 12.97
N ALA A 46 37.62 -28.03 13.71
CA ALA A 46 37.66 -27.83 15.19
C ALA A 46 38.80 -26.96 15.83
N PRO A 47 38.76 -26.66 17.16
CA PRO A 47 38.18 -25.43 17.75
C PRO A 47 39.10 -24.75 18.82
N HIS A 48 38.52 -23.89 19.70
CA HIS A 48 39.08 -23.23 20.93
C HIS A 48 39.69 -21.83 20.71
N SER A 49 39.63 -20.85 21.61
CA SER A 49 39.24 -20.74 23.03
C SER A 49 38.97 -19.28 23.43
N SER A 50 38.24 -19.14 24.53
CA SER A 50 38.09 -17.99 25.44
C SER A 50 39.29 -17.07 25.67
N SER A 51 39.02 -15.79 25.98
CA SER A 51 39.50 -15.17 27.24
C SER A 51 38.70 -13.91 27.61
N ARG A 52 38.26 -13.88 28.89
CA ARG A 52 37.85 -12.70 29.66
C ARG A 52 39.10 -11.89 30.02
N TRP A 53 39.01 -10.57 30.11
CA TRP A 53 39.71 -9.76 31.12
C TRP A 53 38.90 -8.49 31.42
N ASN A 54 39.17 -7.96 32.62
CA ASN A 54 38.24 -7.27 33.50
C ASN A 54 38.68 -5.81 33.75
N SER A 55 37.70 -4.97 34.13
CA SER A 55 37.75 -3.94 35.19
C SER A 55 38.52 -2.60 35.06
N ASN A 56 37.86 -1.59 35.66
CA ASN A 56 38.28 -0.27 36.17
C ASN A 56 38.29 0.88 35.14
N GLY A 57 37.61 2.02 35.33
CA GLY A 57 37.00 2.65 36.50
C GLY A 57 37.67 4.00 36.74
N PHE A 58 36.94 5.13 36.62
CA PHE A 58 37.35 6.42 37.20
C PHE A 58 36.14 7.36 37.41
N GLN A 59 36.06 7.90 38.62
CA GLN A 59 35.10 8.88 39.13
C GLN A 59 35.66 10.31 39.09
N GLY A 60 34.74 11.29 39.14
CA GLY A 60 34.94 12.66 39.64
C GLY A 60 34.39 13.71 38.66
N GLY A 61 33.54 14.68 38.99
CA GLY A 61 32.93 15.15 40.25
C GLY A 61 32.64 16.67 40.15
N ALA A 62 31.44 17.12 40.58
CA ALA A 62 31.05 18.47 41.07
C ALA A 62 31.12 19.69 40.10
N SER A 63 30.33 20.79 40.16
CA SER A 63 29.15 21.22 40.94
C SER A 63 28.62 22.58 40.40
N LEU A 64 27.32 22.84 40.57
CA LEU A 64 26.62 24.10 40.97
C LEU A 64 26.79 25.45 40.23
N GLY A 65 25.65 26.11 39.96
CA GLY A 65 25.56 27.58 39.75
C GLY A 65 24.17 28.09 39.31
N SER A 66 23.50 28.82 40.21
CA SER A 66 22.15 29.45 40.10
C SER A 66 22.22 30.87 39.49
N ALA A 67 21.15 31.34 38.82
CA ALA A 67 20.57 32.69 39.03
C ALA A 67 19.32 32.96 38.15
N ALA A 68 18.26 33.48 38.79
CA ALA A 68 17.07 34.06 38.18
C ALA A 68 17.21 35.58 37.98
N SER A 69 16.46 36.18 37.04
CA SER A 69 16.08 37.59 37.09
C SER A 69 14.82 37.90 36.27
N LEU A 70 13.84 38.49 36.97
CA LEU A 70 12.65 39.17 36.46
C LEU A 70 13.01 40.57 35.93
N VAL A 71 12.44 40.99 34.78
CA VAL A 71 12.24 42.42 34.44
C VAL A 71 10.86 42.61 33.80
N ARG A 72 10.22 43.72 34.20
CA ARG A 72 8.83 44.15 33.98
C ARG A 72 8.48 44.56 32.53
N LEU A 73 7.18 44.40 32.23
CA LEU A 73 6.40 44.96 31.12
C LEU A 73 6.58 46.48 30.88
N ARG A 74 6.64 46.86 29.60
CA ARG A 74 6.14 48.14 29.07
C ARG A 74 5.37 47.87 27.77
N ALA A 75 4.12 48.29 27.74
CA ALA A 75 3.28 48.34 26.55
C ALA A 75 3.68 49.55 25.68
N VAL A 76 3.76 49.34 24.36
CA VAL A 76 3.71 50.39 23.34
C VAL A 76 2.83 49.84 22.21
N GLU A 77 1.73 50.53 21.93
CA GLU A 77 0.79 50.26 20.84
C GLU A 77 1.39 50.69 19.49
N GLU A 78 1.36 49.78 18.50
CA GLU A 78 0.90 49.95 17.10
C GLU A 78 1.52 48.87 16.18
N PRO A 79 0.71 47.97 15.59
CA PRO A 79 1.07 47.42 14.28
C PRO A 79 -0.16 47.13 13.42
N ALA A 80 -0.54 48.06 12.54
CA ALA A 80 -1.53 47.78 11.48
C ALA A 80 -1.01 48.16 10.09
N ALA A 81 -0.27 49.27 9.97
CA ALA A 81 0.22 49.75 8.67
C ALA A 81 1.42 48.95 8.12
N ALA A 82 2.33 48.46 8.99
CA ALA A 82 3.51 47.71 8.57
C ALA A 82 3.17 46.28 8.06
N ALA A 83 2.14 45.66 8.62
CA ALA A 83 1.67 44.33 8.20
C ALA A 83 1.00 44.38 6.81
N ALA A 84 0.25 45.45 6.52
CA ALA A 84 -0.38 45.66 5.21
C ALA A 84 0.65 45.88 4.09
N ALA A 85 1.74 46.60 4.37
CA ALA A 85 2.82 46.82 3.41
C ALA A 85 3.61 45.53 3.11
N ALA A 86 3.85 44.68 4.12
CA ALA A 86 4.49 43.39 3.95
C ALA A 86 3.61 42.41 3.14
N ALA A 87 2.29 42.42 3.37
CA ALA A 87 1.34 41.62 2.61
C ALA A 87 1.27 42.02 1.12
N ALA A 88 1.31 43.32 0.82
CA ALA A 88 1.33 43.82 -0.56
C ALA A 88 2.63 43.45 -1.30
N ALA A 89 3.77 43.48 -0.63
CA ALA A 89 5.05 43.06 -1.19
C ALA A 89 5.11 41.54 -1.46
N ALA A 90 4.54 40.73 -0.57
CA ALA A 90 4.43 39.29 -0.76
C ALA A 90 3.50 38.92 -1.93
N ALA A 91 2.38 39.64 -2.11
CA ALA A 91 1.47 39.45 -3.24
C ALA A 91 2.12 39.79 -4.59
N ALA A 92 2.95 40.85 -4.64
CA ALA A 92 3.69 41.22 -5.85
C ALA A 92 4.78 40.19 -6.19
N ALA A 93 5.46 39.62 -5.19
CA ALA A 93 6.44 38.54 -5.38
C ALA A 93 5.77 37.24 -5.87
N ALA A 94 4.57 36.92 -5.35
CA ALA A 94 3.79 35.77 -5.81
C ALA A 94 3.30 35.92 -7.26
N ALA A 95 2.90 37.13 -7.67
CA ALA A 95 2.51 37.41 -9.05
C ALA A 95 3.70 37.32 -10.03
N ALA A 96 4.90 37.72 -9.60
CA ALA A 96 6.12 37.57 -10.39
C ALA A 96 6.54 36.09 -10.53
N ALA A 97 6.43 35.30 -9.46
CA ALA A 97 6.69 33.86 -9.50
C ALA A 97 5.67 33.10 -10.37
N ALA A 98 4.41 33.55 -10.42
CA ALA A 98 3.38 33.00 -11.31
C ALA A 98 3.66 33.31 -12.79
N ALA A 99 4.26 34.47 -13.10
CA ALA A 99 4.66 34.84 -14.46
C ALA A 99 5.92 34.08 -14.95
N GLU A 100 6.79 33.63 -14.04
CA GLU A 100 7.94 32.76 -14.37
C GLU A 100 7.56 31.28 -14.54
N ALA A 101 6.32 30.89 -14.21
CA ALA A 101 5.84 29.52 -14.34
C ALA A 101 5.33 29.16 -15.76
N GLU A 102 5.14 30.14 -16.66
CA GLU A 102 4.64 29.90 -18.03
C GLU A 102 5.68 29.31 -19.00
N ASP A 103 6.95 29.14 -18.60
CA ASP A 103 8.06 28.70 -19.49
C ASP A 103 8.71 27.35 -19.09
N ARG A 104 8.03 26.46 -18.36
CA ARG A 104 8.53 25.11 -18.03
C ARG A 104 7.97 24.02 -18.96
N GLU A 105 8.88 23.27 -19.60
CA GLU A 105 8.60 21.98 -20.27
C GLU A 105 7.90 20.98 -19.31
N PRO A 106 7.08 20.04 -19.85
CA PRO A 106 6.05 19.38 -19.07
C PRO A 106 6.63 18.21 -18.27
N ASP A 107 6.72 18.36 -16.95
CA ASP A 107 6.86 17.25 -16.02
C ASP A 107 6.04 17.53 -14.75
N ALA A 108 5.34 16.48 -14.30
CA ALA A 108 4.35 16.39 -13.22
C ALA A 108 2.92 16.83 -13.59
N ILE A 109 2.00 15.86 -13.54
CA ILE A 109 0.56 16.10 -13.60
C ILE A 109 0.18 16.84 -12.32
N ASP A 110 0.01 18.15 -12.42
CA ASP A 110 -0.70 18.94 -11.41
C ASP A 110 -2.18 18.66 -11.63
N LEU A 111 -2.76 17.75 -10.82
CA LEU A 111 -4.17 17.39 -10.96
C LEU A 111 -5.00 18.59 -10.50
N ASP A 112 -5.59 19.29 -11.47
CA ASP A 112 -6.51 20.38 -11.21
C ASP A 112 -7.75 19.88 -10.43
N ILE A 113 -8.43 20.83 -9.78
CA ILE A 113 -9.66 20.58 -9.01
C ILE A 113 -10.73 19.90 -9.88
N GLU A 114 -10.72 20.14 -11.19
CA GLU A 114 -11.66 19.55 -12.15
C GLU A 114 -11.40 18.05 -12.34
N THR A 115 -10.13 17.64 -12.38
CA THR A 115 -9.70 16.24 -12.44
C THR A 115 -9.96 15.51 -11.13
N GLN A 116 -9.83 16.20 -9.99
CA GLN A 116 -10.22 15.65 -8.69
C GLN A 116 -11.74 15.44 -8.60
N MET A 117 -12.54 16.42 -9.03
CA MET A 117 -14.00 16.29 -9.07
C MET A 117 -14.46 15.20 -10.03
N GLU A 118 -13.79 15.05 -11.17
CA GLU A 118 -14.07 13.97 -12.12
C GLU A 118 -13.66 12.61 -11.54
N ALA A 119 -12.52 12.51 -10.85
CA ALA A 119 -12.13 11.30 -10.14
C ALA A 119 -13.14 10.94 -9.03
N GLU A 120 -13.57 11.90 -8.22
CA GLU A 120 -14.59 11.69 -7.17
C GLU A 120 -15.95 11.30 -7.77
N ARG A 121 -16.33 11.90 -8.90
CA ARG A 121 -17.56 11.55 -9.63
C ARG A 121 -17.50 10.15 -10.23
N ILE A 122 -16.40 9.80 -10.89
CA ILE A 122 -16.14 8.46 -11.42
C ILE A 122 -16.16 7.45 -10.28
N MET A 123 -15.53 7.74 -9.13
CA MET A 123 -15.54 6.86 -7.96
C MET A 123 -16.93 6.68 -7.35
N ALA A 124 -17.74 7.75 -7.25
CA ALA A 124 -19.12 7.66 -6.79
C ALA A 124 -20.00 6.86 -7.78
N GLN A 125 -19.73 6.99 -9.07
CA GLN A 125 -20.41 6.22 -10.12
C GLN A 125 -20.01 4.74 -10.05
N LEU A 126 -18.72 4.43 -9.86
CA LEU A 126 -18.21 3.08 -9.66
C LEU A 126 -18.75 2.44 -8.39
N GLN A 127 -18.89 3.17 -7.29
CA GLN A 127 -19.57 2.64 -6.10
C GLN A 127 -21.02 2.20 -6.39
N SER A 128 -21.72 2.89 -7.31
CA SER A 128 -23.07 2.52 -7.73
C SER A 128 -23.13 1.45 -8.85
N GLU A 129 -22.06 1.29 -9.62
CA GLU A 129 -21.94 0.34 -10.73
C GLU A 129 -21.28 -0.99 -10.33
N ASN A 130 -20.43 -0.97 -9.30
CA ASN A 130 -19.80 -2.16 -8.71
C ASN A 130 -20.81 -3.01 -7.91
N GLU A 131 -22.00 -2.47 -7.62
CA GLU A 131 -23.18 -3.24 -7.20
C GLU A 131 -23.81 -4.05 -8.35
N ARG A 132 -23.35 -3.89 -9.62
CA ARG A 132 -23.95 -4.50 -10.81
C ARG A 132 -23.01 -5.33 -11.69
N GLN A 133 -21.71 -5.39 -11.40
CA GLN A 133 -20.79 -6.19 -12.22
C GLN A 133 -20.49 -7.53 -11.55
N ASP A 134 -21.27 -8.55 -11.91
CA ASP A 134 -20.84 -9.92 -11.73
C ASP A 134 -19.55 -10.14 -12.54
N ALA A 135 -18.55 -10.81 -11.97
CA ALA A 135 -17.40 -11.28 -12.73
C ALA A 135 -17.90 -12.02 -13.99
N VAL A 136 -17.59 -11.48 -15.18
CA VAL A 136 -18.02 -12.09 -16.44
C VAL A 136 -17.44 -13.51 -16.47
N PRO A 137 -18.30 -14.56 -16.44
CA PRO A 137 -17.80 -15.93 -16.50
C PRO A 137 -16.97 -16.10 -17.76
N ASP A 138 -15.85 -16.83 -17.68
CA ASP A 138 -15.07 -17.21 -18.86
C ASP A 138 -15.92 -18.13 -19.73
N ASP A 139 -16.68 -17.53 -20.65
CA ASP A 139 -17.57 -18.18 -21.59
C ASP A 139 -16.83 -18.68 -22.84
N GLY A 140 -15.49 -18.58 -22.83
CA GLY A 140 -14.63 -18.89 -23.95
C GLY A 140 -14.64 -17.83 -25.05
N SER A 141 -15.24 -16.65 -24.80
CA SER A 141 -15.16 -15.53 -25.74
C SER A 141 -13.72 -15.03 -25.90
N PRO A 142 -13.34 -14.53 -27.09
CA PRO A 142 -12.01 -13.98 -27.30
C PRO A 142 -11.79 -12.79 -26.37
N LYS A 143 -10.71 -12.81 -25.60
CA LYS A 143 -10.26 -11.69 -24.77
C LYS A 143 -9.17 -10.90 -25.46
N TYR A 144 -8.99 -9.63 -25.09
CA TYR A 144 -7.87 -8.83 -25.55
C TYR A 144 -6.53 -9.55 -25.24
N MET A 145 -5.69 -9.70 -26.26
CA MET A 145 -4.33 -10.21 -26.13
C MET A 145 -3.38 -9.18 -26.74
N PRO A 146 -2.35 -8.75 -26.00
CA PRO A 146 -1.39 -7.80 -26.55
C PRO A 146 -0.70 -8.33 -27.80
N SER A 147 -0.43 -7.42 -28.73
CA SER A 147 0.39 -7.70 -29.91
C SER A 147 1.49 -6.64 -30.06
N THR A 148 2.48 -6.91 -30.91
CA THR A 148 3.53 -5.94 -31.25
C THR A 148 3.17 -5.06 -32.45
N GLU A 149 1.95 -5.16 -32.96
CA GLU A 149 1.45 -4.37 -34.09
C GLU A 149 1.14 -2.93 -33.68
N ASP A 150 1.35 -1.97 -34.59
CA ASP A 150 1.12 -0.53 -34.33
C ASP A 150 -0.35 -0.17 -34.04
N THR A 151 -1.26 -1.08 -34.36
CA THR A 151 -2.68 -0.95 -34.06
C THR A 151 -3.00 -1.23 -32.59
N ASP A 152 -2.15 -1.97 -31.88
CA ASP A 152 -2.31 -2.28 -30.47
C ASP A 152 -2.26 -1.00 -29.62
N PRO A 153 -3.22 -0.79 -28.70
CA PRO A 153 -3.29 0.44 -27.89
C PRO A 153 -2.03 0.67 -27.05
N ILE A 154 -1.39 -0.39 -26.54
CA ILE A 154 -0.18 -0.29 -25.71
C ILE A 154 1.01 0.08 -26.60
N VAL A 155 1.18 -0.58 -27.75
CA VAL A 155 2.24 -0.23 -28.73
C VAL A 155 2.08 1.21 -29.21
N ARG A 156 0.83 1.61 -29.51
CA ARG A 156 0.53 2.99 -29.91
C ARG A 156 0.96 3.97 -28.83
N ALA A 157 0.61 3.74 -27.56
CA ALA A 157 1.03 4.61 -26.46
C ALA A 157 2.56 4.65 -26.29
N LEU A 158 3.25 3.51 -26.36
CA LEU A 158 4.72 3.43 -26.32
C LEU A 158 5.36 4.28 -27.44
N LYS A 159 4.80 4.24 -28.65
CA LYS A 159 5.31 5.00 -29.81
C LYS A 159 4.94 6.47 -29.79
N THR A 160 3.68 6.81 -29.49
CA THR A 160 3.18 8.19 -29.62
C THR A 160 3.46 9.04 -28.38
N VAL A 161 3.36 8.45 -27.18
CA VAL A 161 3.58 9.15 -25.91
C VAL A 161 5.04 9.05 -25.51
N LEU A 162 5.58 7.83 -25.40
CA LEU A 162 6.96 7.60 -24.92
C LEU A 162 8.03 7.68 -26.01
N LYS A 163 7.61 7.92 -27.26
CA LYS A 163 8.48 8.13 -28.43
C LYS A 163 9.42 6.96 -28.71
N CYS A 164 9.00 5.73 -28.38
CA CYS A 164 9.70 4.51 -28.82
C CYS A 164 9.61 4.40 -30.34
N LYS A 165 10.70 4.02 -31.00
CA LYS A 165 10.70 3.75 -32.44
C LYS A 165 10.33 2.31 -32.72
N GLU A 166 10.81 1.40 -31.89
CA GLU A 166 10.62 -0.04 -32.03
C GLU A 166 10.07 -0.63 -30.75
N VAL A 167 9.05 -1.48 -30.89
CA VAL A 167 8.48 -2.29 -29.82
C VAL A 167 8.57 -3.74 -30.31
N THR A 168 9.48 -4.51 -29.73
CA THR A 168 9.93 -5.76 -30.36
C THR A 168 9.31 -7.00 -29.76
N ASP A 169 8.99 -6.97 -28.46
CA ASP A 169 8.50 -8.14 -27.73
C ASP A 169 7.80 -7.73 -26.43
N TRP A 170 6.99 -8.63 -25.89
CA TRP A 170 6.42 -8.51 -24.55
C TRP A 170 6.39 -9.86 -23.83
N GLU A 171 6.56 -9.83 -22.51
CA GLU A 171 6.56 -11.02 -21.63
C GLU A 171 5.51 -10.83 -20.53
N LEU A 172 4.61 -11.79 -20.37
CA LEU A 172 3.74 -11.87 -19.19
C LEU A 172 4.57 -12.32 -17.99
N LEU A 173 4.74 -11.43 -17.01
CA LEU A 173 5.51 -11.70 -15.80
C LEU A 173 4.65 -12.37 -14.72
N ASP A 174 3.40 -11.91 -14.58
CA ASP A 174 2.48 -12.40 -13.54
C ASP A 174 1.01 -12.17 -13.95
N SER A 175 0.14 -13.06 -13.47
CA SER A 175 -1.31 -12.96 -13.57
C SER A 175 -1.89 -13.04 -12.17
N ARG A 176 -2.38 -11.90 -11.67
CA ARG A 176 -2.86 -11.78 -10.30
C ARG A 176 -4.32 -12.19 -10.19
N TRP A 177 -4.68 -12.66 -8.99
CA TRP A 177 -6.02 -13.14 -8.66
C TRP A 177 -7.11 -12.06 -8.81
N ASN A 178 -6.73 -10.78 -8.75
CA ASN A 178 -7.63 -9.64 -8.91
C ASN A 178 -7.83 -9.21 -10.38
N GLY A 179 -7.39 -10.04 -11.35
CA GLY A 179 -7.56 -9.78 -12.78
C GLY A 179 -6.46 -8.92 -13.41
N ASN A 180 -5.55 -8.35 -12.61
CA ASN A 180 -4.41 -7.60 -13.14
C ASN A 180 -3.35 -8.54 -13.71
N GLU A 181 -2.89 -8.24 -14.92
CA GLU A 181 -1.72 -8.86 -15.53
C GLU A 181 -0.55 -7.87 -15.56
N ALA A 182 0.64 -8.36 -15.24
CA ALA A 182 1.88 -7.61 -15.25
C ALA A 182 2.74 -8.07 -16.42
N LEU A 183 3.16 -7.12 -17.27
CA LEU A 183 3.91 -7.41 -18.48
C LEU A 183 5.19 -6.59 -18.53
N ARG A 184 6.26 -7.18 -19.09
CA ARG A 184 7.45 -6.44 -19.51
C ARG A 184 7.42 -6.25 -21.02
N TRP A 185 7.45 -5.00 -21.48
CA TRP A 185 7.57 -4.65 -22.88
C TRP A 185 9.01 -4.28 -23.22
N THR A 186 9.52 -4.81 -24.34
CA THR A 186 10.88 -4.55 -24.83
C THR A 186 10.83 -3.53 -25.97
N THR A 187 11.57 -2.43 -25.82
CA THR A 187 11.63 -1.33 -26.80
C THR A 187 13.06 -0.91 -27.10
N ASP A 188 13.25 -0.07 -28.13
CA ASP A 188 14.54 0.57 -28.43
C ASP A 188 15.02 1.56 -27.35
N ARG A 189 14.14 1.94 -26.42
CA ARG A 189 14.43 2.83 -25.29
C ARG A 189 14.63 2.11 -23.96
N GLY A 190 14.67 0.78 -23.99
CA GLY A 190 14.73 -0.07 -22.80
C GLY A 190 13.37 -0.70 -22.45
N PRO A 191 13.30 -1.45 -21.35
CA PRO A 191 12.07 -2.11 -20.96
C PRO A 191 11.07 -1.15 -20.30
N TYR A 192 9.78 -1.41 -20.49
CA TYR A 192 8.68 -0.80 -19.73
C TYR A 192 7.89 -1.88 -19.00
N PHE A 193 7.35 -1.52 -17.84
CA PHE A 193 6.46 -2.40 -17.09
C PHE A 193 5.03 -1.96 -17.34
N VAL A 194 4.15 -2.87 -17.72
CA VAL A 194 2.76 -2.56 -18.02
C VAL A 194 1.86 -3.38 -17.12
N LYS A 195 0.94 -2.71 -16.43
CA LYS A 195 -0.18 -3.36 -15.78
C LYS A 195 -1.39 -3.26 -16.68
N MET A 196 -2.16 -4.34 -16.80
CA MET A 196 -3.41 -4.30 -17.52
C MET A 196 -4.51 -5.08 -16.81
N ASN A 197 -5.74 -4.61 -16.98
CA ASN A 197 -6.94 -5.30 -16.53
C ASN A 197 -7.97 -5.23 -17.66
N ARG A 198 -8.66 -6.34 -17.95
CA ARG A 198 -9.55 -6.45 -19.11
C ARG A 198 -10.99 -6.03 -18.82
N VAL A 199 -11.35 -5.84 -17.56
CA VAL A 199 -12.72 -5.54 -17.13
C VAL A 199 -12.80 -4.24 -16.35
N GLU A 200 -11.75 -3.91 -15.59
CA GLU A 200 -11.70 -2.69 -14.80
C GLU A 200 -11.47 -1.45 -15.69
N ASP A 201 -12.04 -0.34 -15.26
CA ASP A 201 -11.84 0.95 -15.90
C ASP A 201 -10.49 1.60 -15.50
N MET A 202 -10.17 2.74 -16.12
CA MET A 202 -8.89 3.43 -15.90
C MET A 202 -8.71 3.96 -14.47
N SER A 203 -9.78 4.17 -13.70
CA SER A 203 -9.78 4.70 -12.34
C SER A 203 -8.90 3.88 -11.39
N VAL A 204 -8.90 2.54 -11.53
CA VAL A 204 -8.11 1.62 -10.72
C VAL A 204 -6.63 1.93 -10.87
N PHE A 205 -6.17 2.18 -12.10
CA PHE A 205 -4.78 2.56 -12.35
C PHE A 205 -4.50 4.04 -12.11
N MET A 206 -5.48 4.91 -12.31
CA MET A 206 -5.34 6.34 -12.02
C MET A 206 -5.04 6.58 -10.54
N THR A 207 -5.78 5.94 -9.65
CA THR A 207 -5.60 6.09 -8.20
C THR A 207 -4.25 5.54 -7.73
N GLU A 208 -3.77 4.45 -8.33
CA GLU A 208 -2.41 3.95 -8.11
C GLU A 208 -1.35 4.93 -8.62
N ALA A 209 -1.54 5.51 -9.81
CA ALA A 209 -0.63 6.50 -10.38
C ALA A 209 -0.52 7.76 -9.51
N VAL A 210 -1.61 8.23 -8.92
CA VAL A 210 -1.60 9.34 -7.95
C VAL A 210 -0.77 8.98 -6.72
N SER A 211 -0.95 7.76 -6.20
CA SER A 211 -0.21 7.25 -5.05
C SER A 211 1.29 7.15 -5.34
N LEU A 212 1.67 6.59 -6.49
CA LEU A 212 3.06 6.51 -6.96
C LEU A 212 3.67 7.91 -7.15
N SER A 213 2.91 8.87 -7.68
CA SER A 213 3.38 10.24 -7.88
C SER A 213 3.65 10.94 -6.55
N ALA A 214 2.78 10.78 -5.55
CA ALA A 214 3.00 11.33 -4.21
C ALA A 214 4.24 10.74 -3.53
N LEU A 215 4.44 9.41 -3.65
CA LEU A 215 5.64 8.73 -3.13
C LEU A 215 6.92 9.17 -3.86
N ALA A 216 6.87 9.29 -5.19
CA ALA A 216 8.00 9.76 -5.99
C ALA A 216 8.40 11.19 -5.60
N LYS A 217 7.41 12.06 -5.39
CA LYS A 217 7.60 13.45 -4.99
C LYS A 217 8.32 13.59 -3.64
N ALA A 218 8.06 12.68 -2.70
CA ALA A 218 8.77 12.66 -1.41
C ALA A 218 10.28 12.39 -1.56
N ASN A 219 10.72 11.78 -2.66
CA ASN A 219 12.12 11.58 -3.02
C ASN A 219 12.98 10.88 -1.94
N VAL A 220 12.40 9.89 -1.27
CA VAL A 220 13.04 9.11 -0.18
C VAL A 220 13.36 7.66 -0.56
N MET A 221 12.61 7.10 -1.50
CA MET A 221 12.76 5.73 -1.98
C MET A 221 12.32 5.65 -3.43
N GLN A 222 12.91 4.72 -4.19
CA GLN A 222 12.50 4.49 -5.56
C GLN A 222 11.09 3.87 -5.61
N VAL A 223 10.28 4.42 -6.51
CA VAL A 223 8.98 3.87 -6.94
C VAL A 223 8.92 3.90 -8.46
N PRO A 224 8.23 2.96 -9.11
CA PRO A 224 8.09 2.99 -10.56
C PRO A 224 7.29 4.23 -10.97
N LYS A 225 7.85 5.06 -11.85
CA LYS A 225 7.15 6.26 -12.34
C LYS A 225 5.95 5.86 -13.20
N PRO A 226 4.75 6.42 -12.95
CA PRO A 226 3.63 6.28 -13.87
C PRO A 226 3.86 7.16 -15.10
N LEU A 227 3.87 6.52 -16.28
CA LEU A 227 4.23 7.18 -17.55
C LEU A 227 3.00 7.41 -18.45
N HIS A 228 2.03 6.49 -18.42
CA HIS A 228 0.80 6.63 -19.20
C HIS A 228 -0.33 5.74 -18.67
N LEU A 229 -1.57 6.19 -18.85
CA LEU A 229 -2.81 5.45 -18.61
C LEU A 229 -3.59 5.37 -19.92
N GLY A 230 -4.19 4.21 -20.21
CA GLY A 230 -4.97 4.04 -21.42
C GLY A 230 -6.08 2.99 -21.30
N VAL A 231 -6.96 2.99 -22.30
CA VAL A 231 -8.11 2.08 -22.39
C VAL A 231 -7.78 0.91 -23.32
N LEU A 232 -8.17 -0.29 -22.94
CA LEU A 232 -8.16 -1.47 -23.79
C LEU A 232 -9.47 -1.59 -24.59
N PRO A 233 -9.43 -2.09 -25.83
CA PRO A 233 -10.65 -2.30 -26.59
C PRO A 233 -11.53 -3.38 -25.95
N LYS A 234 -12.85 -3.23 -26.09
CA LYS A 234 -13.78 -4.33 -25.85
C LYS A 234 -13.55 -5.42 -26.91
N VAL A 235 -13.38 -6.67 -26.49
CA VAL A 235 -13.23 -7.84 -27.37
C VAL A 235 -14.24 -8.90 -26.92
N GLY A 236 -15.09 -9.35 -27.84
CA GLY A 236 -16.23 -10.19 -27.46
C GLY A 236 -17.13 -9.47 -26.46
N GLU A 237 -17.45 -10.13 -25.34
CA GLU A 237 -18.19 -9.54 -24.23
C GLU A 237 -17.29 -8.99 -23.11
N ILE A 238 -15.96 -9.06 -23.26
CA ILE A 238 -15.00 -8.63 -22.25
C ILE A 238 -14.51 -7.21 -22.54
N GLY A 239 -14.61 -6.34 -21.53
CA GLY A 239 -14.12 -4.96 -21.56
C GLY A 239 -15.17 -3.92 -21.99
N PRO A 240 -14.76 -2.67 -22.24
CA PRO A 240 -13.37 -2.21 -22.32
C PRO A 240 -12.64 -2.34 -20.98
N GLY A 241 -11.35 -2.64 -21.04
CA GLY A 241 -10.47 -2.66 -19.87
C GLY A 241 -9.56 -1.44 -19.83
N ALA A 242 -8.53 -1.49 -19.02
CA ALA A 242 -7.54 -0.44 -18.88
C ALA A 242 -6.10 -0.98 -18.78
N PHE A 243 -5.13 -0.10 -18.98
CA PHE A 243 -3.72 -0.39 -18.75
C PHE A 243 -2.97 0.85 -18.23
N MET A 244 -1.87 0.60 -17.54
CA MET A 244 -0.91 1.59 -17.08
C MET A 244 0.50 1.21 -17.50
N ILE A 245 1.20 2.14 -18.13
CA ILE A 245 2.63 2.01 -18.43
C ILE A 245 3.43 2.68 -17.31
N LEU A 246 4.33 1.91 -16.73
CA LEU A 246 5.23 2.28 -15.65
C LEU A 246 6.70 2.18 -16.12
N GLU A 247 7.56 2.93 -15.45
CA GLU A 247 9.00 2.65 -15.46
C GLU A 247 9.26 1.20 -15.01
N HIS A 248 10.13 0.51 -15.75
CA HIS A 248 10.58 -0.83 -15.37
C HIS A 248 11.78 -0.75 -14.42
N LEU A 249 11.58 -1.14 -13.16
CA LEU A 249 12.66 -1.26 -12.18
C LEU A 249 13.41 -2.59 -12.35
N ALA A 250 14.73 -2.51 -12.57
CA ALA A 250 15.60 -3.68 -12.64
C ALA A 250 15.91 -4.21 -11.23
N LEU A 251 15.04 -5.11 -10.74
CA LEU A 251 15.15 -5.63 -9.38
C LEU A 251 16.37 -6.54 -9.18
N VAL A 252 16.99 -6.40 -8.01
CA VAL A 252 18.08 -7.26 -7.52
C VAL A 252 17.58 -8.13 -6.35
N PRO A 253 18.31 -9.20 -5.96
CA PRO A 253 17.89 -10.05 -4.85
C PRO A 253 17.65 -9.26 -3.55
N PHE A 254 16.41 -9.31 -3.07
CA PHE A 254 15.93 -8.66 -1.85
C PHE A 254 15.40 -9.71 -0.84
N GLY A 255 15.14 -9.29 0.40
CA GLY A 255 14.51 -10.13 1.43
C GLY A 255 15.31 -10.27 2.73
N PRO A 256 14.90 -11.20 3.62
CA PRO A 256 15.37 -11.26 5.01
C PRO A 256 16.87 -11.54 5.15
N MET A 257 17.48 -12.20 4.17
CA MET A 257 18.92 -12.54 4.16
C MET A 257 19.81 -11.39 3.65
N ARG A 258 19.28 -10.17 3.54
CA ARG A 258 19.97 -8.98 3.04
C ARG A 258 19.90 -7.85 4.08
N PRO A 259 20.66 -7.94 5.19
CA PRO A 259 20.54 -7.00 6.31
C PRO A 259 20.81 -5.54 5.93
N GLY A 260 21.74 -5.29 4.99
CA GLY A 260 22.01 -3.94 4.48
C GLY A 260 20.80 -3.31 3.77
N ASN A 261 20.12 -4.09 2.92
CA ASN A 261 18.89 -3.61 2.23
C ASN A 261 17.74 -3.44 3.22
N GLN A 262 17.63 -4.30 4.23
CA GLN A 262 16.62 -4.19 5.29
C GLN A 262 16.82 -2.91 6.12
N ALA A 263 18.05 -2.61 6.53
CA ALA A 263 18.36 -1.38 7.26
C ALA A 263 18.18 -0.12 6.39
N ALA A 264 18.55 -0.18 5.10
CA ALA A 264 18.29 0.92 4.17
C ALA A 264 16.79 1.16 3.99
N LEU A 265 15.99 0.10 3.85
CA LEU A 265 14.54 0.19 3.76
C LEU A 265 13.92 0.81 5.02
N GLY A 266 14.36 0.40 6.22
CA GLY A 266 13.89 0.97 7.49
C GLY A 266 14.21 2.45 7.62
N ASN A 267 15.43 2.85 7.24
CA ASN A 267 15.84 4.25 7.21
C ASN A 267 15.00 5.09 6.25
N SER A 268 14.83 4.62 5.01
CA SER A 268 14.06 5.32 3.97
C SER A 268 12.57 5.41 4.29
N LEU A 269 11.98 4.37 4.90
CA LEU A 269 10.58 4.42 5.31
C LEU A 269 10.35 5.40 6.48
N ALA A 270 11.27 5.43 7.44
CA ALA A 270 11.20 6.44 8.50
C ALA A 270 11.36 7.87 7.93
N ASP A 271 12.25 8.07 6.95
CA ASP A 271 12.38 9.36 6.27
C ASP A 271 11.11 9.74 5.49
N LEU A 272 10.43 8.77 4.87
CA LEU A 272 9.12 8.98 4.23
C LEU A 272 8.10 9.50 5.26
N HIS A 273 7.98 8.79 6.39
CA HIS A 273 6.99 9.13 7.41
C HIS A 273 7.28 10.45 8.13
N LEU A 274 8.55 10.87 8.20
CA LEU A 274 8.96 12.15 8.77
C LEU A 274 8.93 13.31 7.76
N SER A 275 8.80 13.01 6.47
CA SER A 275 8.85 14.01 5.39
C SER A 275 7.78 15.07 5.54
N LYS A 276 8.16 16.31 5.23
CA LYS A 276 7.30 17.51 5.23
C LYS A 276 6.95 17.99 3.82
N GLU A 277 7.35 17.23 2.80
CA GLU A 277 7.14 17.58 1.39
C GLU A 277 5.65 17.84 1.08
N HIS A 278 4.76 17.14 1.77
CA HIS A 278 3.31 17.18 1.52
C HIS A 278 2.51 17.94 2.58
N ASP A 279 3.16 18.69 3.48
CA ASP A 279 2.49 19.43 4.57
C ASP A 279 1.40 20.38 4.04
N ALA A 280 1.67 21.05 2.91
CA ALA A 280 0.73 21.97 2.27
C ALA A 280 -0.50 21.26 1.68
N LEU A 281 -0.34 19.99 1.28
CA LEU A 281 -1.43 19.19 0.71
C LEU A 281 -2.40 18.73 1.79
N HIS A 282 -1.89 18.18 2.89
CA HIS A 282 -2.76 17.63 3.93
C HIS A 282 -3.18 18.66 4.99
N GLN A 283 -2.44 19.76 5.18
CA GLN A 283 -2.79 20.87 6.11
C GLN A 283 -3.12 20.39 7.54
N GLY A 284 -2.39 19.38 8.02
CA GLY A 284 -2.64 18.74 9.32
C GLY A 284 -3.80 17.73 9.38
N ARG A 285 -4.51 17.49 8.26
CA ARG A 285 -5.63 16.56 8.14
C ARG A 285 -5.18 15.16 7.69
N PHE A 286 -6.04 14.17 7.85
CA PHE A 286 -5.85 12.77 7.46
C PHE A 286 -6.74 12.42 6.28
N GLY A 287 -6.25 11.61 5.35
CA GLY A 287 -6.94 11.28 4.10
C GLY A 287 -6.03 11.34 2.89
N PHE A 288 -6.61 11.47 1.71
CA PHE A 288 -5.85 11.55 0.46
C PHE A 288 -6.67 12.30 -0.59
N PRO A 289 -6.04 12.92 -1.61
CA PRO A 289 -6.77 13.65 -2.65
C PRO A 289 -7.77 12.79 -3.43
N VAL A 290 -7.53 11.49 -3.53
CA VAL A 290 -8.42 10.55 -4.21
C VAL A 290 -8.74 9.35 -3.32
N SER A 291 -9.99 8.90 -3.33
CA SER A 291 -10.33 7.56 -2.84
C SER A 291 -9.72 6.53 -3.77
N ASN A 292 -9.07 5.52 -3.21
CA ASN A 292 -8.33 4.49 -3.95
C ASN A 292 -8.77 3.10 -3.49
N PHE A 293 -7.97 2.08 -3.77
CA PHE A 293 -8.28 0.69 -3.46
C PHE A 293 -7.14 0.04 -2.69
N LEU A 294 -7.48 -0.85 -1.77
CA LEU A 294 -6.56 -1.82 -1.17
C LEU A 294 -6.89 -3.19 -1.78
N ALA A 295 -6.09 -3.61 -2.74
CA ALA A 295 -6.45 -4.66 -3.69
C ALA A 295 -7.78 -4.34 -4.41
N LEU A 296 -8.88 -5.01 -4.03
CA LEU A 296 -10.22 -4.75 -4.59
C LEU A 296 -11.15 -4.02 -3.61
N THR A 297 -10.69 -3.75 -2.39
CA THR A 297 -11.51 -3.07 -1.37
C THR A 297 -11.44 -1.56 -1.59
N PRO A 298 -12.57 -0.87 -1.85
CA PRO A 298 -12.59 0.58 -1.95
C PRO A 298 -12.21 1.24 -0.62
N LEU A 299 -11.42 2.30 -0.69
CA LEU A 299 -10.93 3.03 0.45
C LEU A 299 -11.47 4.47 0.46
N ASN A 300 -12.26 4.80 1.48
CA ASN A 300 -12.74 6.16 1.67
C ASN A 300 -11.63 7.06 2.24
N ASN A 301 -11.03 7.88 1.38
CA ASN A 301 -9.95 8.81 1.70
C ASN A 301 -10.41 10.24 1.99
N ALA A 302 -11.72 10.49 2.11
CA ALA A 302 -12.24 11.82 2.41
C ALA A 302 -11.53 12.44 3.63
N TRP A 303 -11.08 13.67 3.49
CA TRP A 303 -10.30 14.37 4.49
C TRP A 303 -11.01 14.44 5.85
N CYS A 304 -10.25 14.28 6.92
CA CYS A 304 -10.72 14.27 8.29
C CYS A 304 -9.71 14.98 9.20
N ASP A 305 -10.20 15.71 10.20
CA ASP A 305 -9.35 16.56 11.04
C ASP A 305 -8.63 15.75 12.13
N THR A 306 -9.16 14.58 12.49
CA THR A 306 -8.58 13.73 13.52
C THR A 306 -8.31 12.32 13.00
N TRP A 307 -7.19 11.73 13.44
CA TRP A 307 -6.85 10.36 13.08
C TRP A 307 -7.88 9.35 13.60
N THR A 308 -8.39 9.58 14.81
CA THR A 308 -9.39 8.71 15.45
C THR A 308 -10.66 8.60 14.63
N GLU A 309 -11.21 9.72 14.16
CA GLU A 309 -12.42 9.72 13.32
C GLU A 309 -12.14 9.09 11.95
N PHE A 310 -11.01 9.42 11.32
CA PHE A 310 -10.61 8.82 10.06
C PHE A 310 -10.50 7.29 10.17
N PHE A 311 -9.77 6.80 11.18
CA PHE A 311 -9.54 5.37 11.37
C PHE A 311 -10.82 4.64 11.81
N LYS A 312 -11.68 5.26 12.64
CA LYS A 312 -12.97 4.68 13.00
C LYS A 312 -13.87 4.49 11.78
N ARG A 313 -13.90 5.46 10.85
CA ARG A 313 -14.59 5.32 9.56
C ARG A 313 -14.05 4.13 8.77
N ARG A 314 -12.72 4.01 8.64
CA ARG A 314 -12.06 2.87 7.99
C ARG A 314 -12.44 1.53 8.62
N MET A 315 -12.50 1.46 9.94
CA MET A 315 -12.95 0.26 10.66
C MET A 315 -14.41 -0.06 10.38
N SER A 316 -15.31 0.93 10.39
CA SER A 316 -16.73 0.71 10.05
C SER A 316 -16.89 0.15 8.64
N ASP A 317 -16.21 0.75 7.66
CA ASP A 317 -16.26 0.30 6.26
C ASP A 317 -15.87 -1.17 6.12
N GLN A 318 -14.81 -1.61 6.84
CA GLN A 318 -14.37 -3.00 6.84
C GLN A 318 -15.38 -3.93 7.53
N ILE A 319 -15.93 -3.53 8.69
CA ILE A 319 -16.91 -4.36 9.42
C ILE A 319 -18.20 -4.51 8.60
N GLU A 320 -18.69 -3.43 8.00
CA GLU A 320 -19.87 -3.47 7.12
C GLU A 320 -19.64 -4.31 5.87
N GLY A 321 -18.42 -4.26 5.32
CA GLY A 321 -18.04 -5.06 4.16
C GLY A 321 -18.20 -6.57 4.39
N LEU A 322 -18.15 -7.05 5.64
CA LEU A 322 -18.26 -8.48 5.94
C LEU A 322 -19.63 -9.06 5.61
N LEU A 323 -20.67 -8.23 5.60
CA LEU A 323 -22.07 -8.64 5.35
C LEU A 323 -22.51 -8.42 3.90
N LYS A 324 -21.66 -7.82 3.07
CA LYS A 324 -21.99 -7.44 1.70
C LYS A 324 -21.40 -8.44 0.72
N ASP A 325 -22.25 -8.97 -0.16
CA ASP A 325 -21.77 -9.56 -1.40
C ASP A 325 -21.10 -8.46 -2.23
N LYS A 326 -19.98 -8.81 -2.87
CA LYS A 326 -19.15 -7.92 -3.69
C LYS A 326 -19.02 -8.52 -5.08
N ALA A 327 -18.73 -7.69 -6.08
CA ALA A 327 -18.42 -8.11 -7.45
C ALA A 327 -17.37 -9.25 -7.50
N TYR A 328 -16.42 -9.24 -6.56
CA TYR A 328 -15.29 -10.17 -6.50
C TYR A 328 -15.40 -11.28 -5.44
N GLY A 329 -16.50 -11.38 -4.71
CA GLY A 329 -16.62 -12.38 -3.64
C GLY A 329 -17.91 -12.29 -2.84
N ARG A 330 -18.26 -13.37 -2.16
CA ARG A 330 -19.43 -13.40 -1.28
C ARG A 330 -19.14 -12.71 0.05
N ALA A 331 -20.21 -12.32 0.74
CA ALA A 331 -20.13 -11.88 2.13
C ALA A 331 -19.38 -12.91 2.99
N ALA A 332 -18.46 -12.44 3.83
CA ALA A 332 -17.68 -13.29 4.73
C ALA A 332 -18.51 -13.73 5.95
N LEU A 333 -19.56 -12.98 6.28
CA LEU A 333 -20.54 -13.28 7.31
C LEU A 333 -21.95 -13.21 6.69
N VAL A 334 -22.84 -14.07 7.15
CA VAL A 334 -24.22 -14.14 6.66
C VAL A 334 -25.17 -13.82 7.82
N GLU A 335 -26.11 -12.91 7.59
CA GLU A 335 -27.14 -12.59 8.57
C GLU A 335 -28.00 -13.81 8.90
N GLY A 336 -28.28 -14.02 10.19
CA GLY A 336 -29.08 -15.15 10.67
C GLY A 336 -28.31 -16.44 10.94
N GLU A 337 -27.02 -16.53 10.56
CA GLU A 337 -26.15 -17.61 11.03
C GLU A 337 -25.95 -17.51 12.56
N PRO A 338 -25.88 -18.65 13.28
CA PRO A 338 -25.98 -18.67 14.75
C PRO A 338 -24.98 -17.81 15.51
N ASP A 339 -23.79 -17.54 14.95
CA ASP A 339 -22.72 -16.79 15.62
C ASP A 339 -22.46 -15.38 15.04
N THR A 340 -23.04 -15.03 13.90
CA THR A 340 -22.77 -13.75 13.20
C THR A 340 -23.08 -12.55 14.09
N ALA A 341 -24.21 -12.56 14.80
CA ALA A 341 -24.63 -11.44 15.63
C ALA A 341 -23.65 -11.18 16.80
N ASP A 342 -23.18 -12.23 17.46
CA ASP A 342 -22.24 -12.12 18.58
C ASP A 342 -20.84 -11.71 18.11
N VAL A 343 -20.40 -12.19 16.95
CA VAL A 343 -19.13 -11.79 16.31
C VAL A 343 -19.15 -10.31 15.96
N LEU A 344 -20.18 -9.85 15.25
CA LEU A 344 -20.32 -8.44 14.87
C LEU A 344 -20.42 -7.53 16.09
N LYS A 345 -21.14 -7.95 17.14
CA LYS A 345 -21.22 -7.19 18.39
C LYS A 345 -19.83 -6.94 18.98
N ARG A 346 -18.94 -7.93 18.98
CA ARG A 346 -17.56 -7.78 19.46
C ARG A 346 -16.73 -6.87 18.55
N PHE A 347 -16.87 -6.98 17.23
CA PHE A 347 -16.17 -6.09 16.29
C PHE A 347 -16.59 -4.63 16.46
N ARG A 348 -17.89 -4.37 16.60
CA ARG A 348 -18.44 -3.04 16.88
C ARG A 348 -18.02 -2.52 18.26
N ALA A 349 -17.90 -3.39 19.26
CA ALA A 349 -17.35 -2.99 20.56
C ALA A 349 -15.91 -2.48 20.43
N VAL A 350 -15.04 -3.13 19.63
CA VAL A 350 -13.69 -2.62 19.35
C VAL A 350 -13.75 -1.28 18.60
N GLU A 351 -14.60 -1.16 17.58
CA GLU A 351 -14.79 0.08 16.83
C GLU A 351 -15.21 1.26 17.72
N GLU A 352 -16.15 1.04 18.65
CA GLU A 352 -16.60 2.05 19.62
C GLU A 352 -15.46 2.51 20.52
N ARG A 353 -14.54 1.61 20.88
CA ARG A 353 -13.38 1.84 21.76
C ARG A 353 -12.11 2.28 21.02
N VAL A 354 -12.16 2.54 19.70
CA VAL A 354 -11.01 3.05 18.92
C VAL A 354 -10.40 4.29 19.54
N GLY A 355 -11.23 5.21 20.06
CA GLY A 355 -10.76 6.42 20.74
C GLY A 355 -9.86 6.12 21.93
N ASP A 356 -10.30 5.23 22.82
CA ASP A 356 -9.56 4.82 24.02
C ASP A 356 -8.24 4.12 23.66
N ILE A 357 -8.23 3.30 22.60
CA ILE A 357 -7.03 2.61 22.14
C ILE A 357 -5.99 3.59 21.60
N LEU A 358 -6.44 4.63 20.89
CA LEU A 358 -5.61 5.67 20.30
C LEU A 358 -5.27 6.81 21.27
N GLU A 359 -5.88 6.85 22.46
CA GLU A 359 -5.63 7.87 23.47
C GLU A 359 -4.14 7.94 23.83
N GLY A 360 -3.63 9.16 24.02
CA GLY A 360 -2.23 9.44 24.35
C GLY A 360 -1.27 9.45 23.15
N ALA A 361 -1.70 9.00 21.96
CA ALA A 361 -0.89 9.13 20.75
C ALA A 361 -0.98 10.56 20.19
N THR A 362 0.16 11.26 20.12
CA THR A 362 0.25 12.47 19.29
C THR A 362 0.50 12.03 17.86
N VAL A 363 -0.55 12.07 17.03
CA VAL A 363 -0.48 11.62 15.64
C VAL A 363 -0.32 12.81 14.71
N THR A 364 0.75 12.80 13.92
CA THR A 364 0.93 13.71 12.78
C THR A 364 0.66 12.96 11.48
N PRO A 365 -0.03 13.55 10.48
CA PRO A 365 -0.23 12.92 9.20
C PRO A 365 1.12 12.61 8.54
N SER A 366 1.31 11.35 8.18
CA SER A 366 2.49 10.83 7.49
C SER A 366 2.04 10.25 6.15
N LEU A 367 2.77 10.47 5.06
CA LEU A 367 2.47 9.80 3.80
C LEU A 367 2.76 8.30 3.96
N LEU A 368 1.72 7.49 3.86
CA LEU A 368 1.79 6.04 3.95
C LEU A 368 1.81 5.43 2.54
N HIS A 369 2.46 4.28 2.41
CA HIS A 369 2.30 3.42 1.23
C HIS A 369 0.91 2.76 1.25
N GLY A 370 0.42 2.39 2.44
CA GLY A 370 -0.93 1.87 2.69
C GLY A 370 -1.08 0.35 2.52
N ASP A 371 -0.13 -0.30 1.86
CA ASP A 371 -0.07 -1.75 1.63
C ASP A 371 1.37 -2.31 1.62
N LEU A 372 2.27 -1.82 2.47
CA LEU A 372 3.71 -2.14 2.37
C LEU A 372 4.10 -3.48 3.02
N TRP A 373 3.51 -4.58 2.61
CA TRP A 373 4.02 -5.91 2.98
C TRP A 373 5.24 -6.30 2.13
N ILE A 374 5.94 -7.38 2.49
CA ILE A 374 7.21 -7.77 1.83
C ILE A 374 7.06 -7.96 0.31
N GLY A 375 5.87 -8.37 -0.16
CA GLY A 375 5.56 -8.56 -1.58
C GLY A 375 5.55 -7.26 -2.39
N ASN A 376 5.32 -6.11 -1.74
CA ASN A 376 5.28 -4.77 -2.34
C ASN A 376 6.59 -3.99 -2.11
N THR A 377 7.65 -4.72 -1.76
CA THR A 377 9.00 -4.16 -1.55
C THR A 377 10.01 -4.89 -2.41
N GLY A 378 11.06 -4.16 -2.80
CA GLY A 378 12.16 -4.70 -3.57
C GLY A 378 13.44 -3.92 -3.34
N ALA A 379 14.43 -4.21 -4.17
CA ALA A 379 15.62 -3.39 -4.27
C ALA A 379 16.09 -3.34 -5.72
N THR A 380 16.71 -2.23 -6.11
CA THR A 380 17.51 -2.09 -7.33
C THR A 380 18.99 -2.00 -6.95
N ILE A 381 19.85 -1.74 -7.93
CA ILE A 381 21.26 -1.43 -7.65
C ILE A 381 21.44 -0.12 -6.87
N GLU A 382 20.44 0.77 -6.87
CA GLU A 382 20.49 2.08 -6.23
C GLU A 382 20.01 2.04 -4.78
N GLY A 383 19.18 1.05 -4.41
CA GLY A 383 18.66 0.93 -3.06
C GLY A 383 17.32 0.20 -2.97
N PRO A 384 16.63 0.29 -1.82
CA PRO A 384 15.29 -0.25 -1.68
C PRO A 384 14.30 0.48 -2.59
N CYS A 385 13.26 -0.24 -3.02
CA CYS A 385 12.15 0.30 -3.78
C CYS A 385 10.82 -0.25 -3.26
N MET A 386 9.72 0.45 -3.55
CA MET A 386 8.35 0.01 -3.25
C MET A 386 7.45 0.16 -4.49
N PHE A 387 6.35 -0.58 -4.52
CA PHE A 387 5.41 -0.61 -5.63
C PHE A 387 4.04 -1.07 -5.15
N ASP A 388 3.00 -0.83 -5.96
CA ASP A 388 1.60 -1.16 -5.68
C ASP A 388 1.01 -0.44 -4.44
N PRO A 389 1.12 0.90 -4.35
CA PRO A 389 0.64 1.64 -3.19
C PRO A 389 -0.89 1.80 -3.14
N ALA A 390 -1.40 1.89 -1.92
CA ALA A 390 -2.74 2.32 -1.56
C ALA A 390 -2.65 3.57 -0.66
N SER A 391 -1.92 4.59 -1.12
CA SER A 391 -1.44 5.69 -0.29
C SER A 391 -2.54 6.55 0.33
N PHE A 392 -2.24 7.07 1.52
CA PHE A 392 -2.99 8.12 2.21
C PHE A 392 -2.13 8.75 3.31
N PHE A 393 -2.55 9.90 3.83
CA PHE A 393 -1.96 10.53 5.01
C PHE A 393 -2.59 9.97 6.28
N GLY A 394 -1.79 9.26 7.08
CA GLY A 394 -2.24 8.53 8.26
C GLY A 394 -1.22 8.54 9.39
N HIS A 395 -1.51 7.76 10.44
CA HIS A 395 -0.53 7.50 11.49
C HIS A 395 0.56 6.56 10.98
N SER A 396 1.83 6.93 11.10
CA SER A 396 2.98 6.09 10.65
C SER A 396 2.99 4.67 11.22
N GLU A 397 2.51 4.49 12.45
CA GLU A 397 2.36 3.17 13.06
C GLU A 397 1.36 2.26 12.31
N PHE A 398 0.40 2.79 11.56
CA PHE A 398 -0.53 1.99 10.76
C PHE A 398 0.21 1.14 9.72
N GLU A 399 1.19 1.72 9.02
CA GLU A 399 1.96 1.00 7.99
C GLU A 399 2.72 -0.19 8.59
N LEU A 400 3.25 -0.04 9.80
CA LEU A 400 4.03 -1.11 10.44
C LEU A 400 3.21 -2.37 10.71
N ALA A 401 1.90 -2.23 10.87
CA ALA A 401 1.01 -3.34 11.18
C ALA A 401 0.96 -4.37 10.06
N ILE A 402 0.84 -3.92 8.79
CA ILE A 402 0.82 -4.84 7.64
C ILE A 402 2.20 -5.49 7.41
N MET A 403 3.28 -4.77 7.73
CA MET A 403 4.65 -5.28 7.62
C MET A 403 4.87 -6.49 8.53
N GLU A 404 4.23 -6.54 9.70
CA GLU A 404 4.37 -7.65 10.65
C GLU A 404 3.53 -8.88 10.30
N MET A 405 2.55 -8.80 9.40
CA MET A 405 1.57 -9.87 9.16
C MET A 405 2.10 -11.07 8.36
N PHE A 406 2.94 -10.83 7.36
CA PHE A 406 3.37 -11.87 6.40
C PHE A 406 4.85 -12.25 6.53
N GLY A 407 5.55 -11.66 7.52
CA GLY A 407 6.98 -11.82 7.72
C GLY A 407 7.82 -11.13 6.64
N GLY A 408 9.13 -11.44 6.63
CA GLY A 408 10.08 -10.91 5.64
C GLY A 408 10.91 -9.73 6.15
N PHE A 409 10.36 -8.88 7.01
CA PHE A 409 11.10 -7.78 7.66
C PHE A 409 11.84 -8.27 8.89
N GLN A 410 13.16 -8.08 8.91
CA GLN A 410 14.04 -8.57 9.98
C GLN A 410 14.48 -7.45 10.91
N GLU A 411 15.10 -7.80 12.04
CA GLU A 411 15.60 -6.85 13.05
C GLU A 411 16.38 -5.65 12.47
N PRO A 412 17.24 -5.77 11.44
CA PRO A 412 17.91 -4.62 10.85
C PRO A 412 16.97 -3.54 10.30
N PHE A 413 15.80 -3.93 9.77
CA PHE A 413 14.77 -2.98 9.33
C PHE A 413 14.16 -2.27 10.54
N TRP A 414 13.72 -3.03 11.54
CA TRP A 414 13.02 -2.51 12.71
C TRP A 414 13.89 -1.58 13.54
N THR A 415 15.16 -1.94 13.74
CA THR A 415 16.14 -1.12 14.44
C THR A 415 16.38 0.19 13.69
N ALA A 416 16.65 0.13 12.37
CA ALA A 416 16.86 1.33 11.56
C ALA A 416 15.64 2.27 11.53
N TYR A 417 14.42 1.72 11.48
CA TYR A 417 13.20 2.52 11.52
C TYR A 417 12.99 3.16 12.90
N HIS A 418 13.08 2.38 13.98
CA HIS A 418 12.81 2.87 15.33
C HIS A 418 13.92 3.72 15.94
N ASP A 419 15.13 3.68 15.39
CA ASP A 419 16.19 4.63 15.70
C ASP A 419 15.79 6.07 15.33
N LYS A 420 14.98 6.24 14.28
CA LYS A 420 14.46 7.55 13.83
C LYS A 420 13.07 7.87 14.40
N ILE A 421 12.20 6.86 14.48
CA ILE A 421 10.84 6.99 15.01
C ILE A 421 10.67 5.99 16.18
N PRO A 422 11.07 6.39 17.40
CA PRO A 422 10.95 5.52 18.58
C PRO A 422 9.50 5.10 18.83
N LYS A 423 9.31 3.87 19.31
CA LYS A 423 7.98 3.38 19.72
C LYS A 423 7.43 4.28 20.83
N ALA A 424 6.30 4.92 20.58
CA ALA A 424 5.59 5.69 21.59
C ALA A 424 4.91 4.78 22.62
N GLU A 425 4.59 5.32 23.80
CA GLU A 425 3.76 4.60 24.77
C GLU A 425 2.44 4.16 24.12
N GLY A 426 1.99 2.94 24.41
CA GLY A 426 0.80 2.35 23.80
C GLY A 426 1.00 1.77 22.38
N PHE A 427 2.22 1.78 21.82
CA PHE A 427 2.52 1.26 20.48
C PHE A 427 1.95 -0.15 20.26
N GLU A 428 2.25 -1.10 21.14
CA GLU A 428 1.83 -2.50 20.98
C GLU A 428 0.30 -2.65 20.98
N ARG A 429 -0.41 -1.83 21.78
CA ARG A 429 -1.88 -1.78 21.81
C ARG A 429 -2.45 -1.28 20.47
N ARG A 430 -1.84 -0.23 19.91
CA ARG A 430 -2.24 0.34 18.60
C ARG A 430 -1.91 -0.61 17.45
N GLN A 431 -0.78 -1.32 17.50
CA GLN A 431 -0.43 -2.33 16.50
C GLN A 431 -1.46 -3.46 16.43
N LYS A 432 -1.99 -3.95 17.56
CA LYS A 432 -3.09 -4.93 17.56
C LYS A 432 -4.32 -4.39 16.80
N LEU A 433 -4.70 -3.14 17.06
CA LEU A 433 -5.83 -2.50 16.38
C LEU A 433 -5.59 -2.34 14.87
N TYR A 434 -4.40 -1.89 14.45
CA TYR A 434 -4.08 -1.73 13.03
C TYR A 434 -3.98 -3.07 12.30
N LYS A 435 -3.45 -4.12 12.95
CA LYS A 435 -3.48 -5.48 12.39
C LYS A 435 -4.91 -6.00 12.23
N LEU A 436 -5.79 -5.71 13.19
CA LEU A 436 -7.21 -6.08 13.09
C LEU A 436 -7.84 -5.49 11.82
N TYR A 437 -7.58 -4.22 11.50
CA TYR A 437 -8.02 -3.60 10.26
C TYR A 437 -7.57 -4.38 9.02
N HIS A 438 -6.29 -4.74 8.92
CA HIS A 438 -5.77 -5.47 7.77
C HIS A 438 -6.31 -6.92 7.71
N TYR A 439 -6.50 -7.59 8.84
CA TYR A 439 -7.13 -8.91 8.85
C TYR A 439 -8.61 -8.86 8.48
N LEU A 440 -9.34 -7.81 8.85
CA LEU A 440 -10.71 -7.59 8.37
C LEU A 440 -10.72 -7.39 6.85
N ASN A 441 -9.75 -6.66 6.29
CA ASN A 441 -9.62 -6.54 4.84
C ASN A 441 -9.33 -7.90 4.17
N GLN A 442 -8.44 -8.71 4.72
CA GLN A 442 -8.17 -10.07 4.22
C GLN A 442 -9.42 -10.95 4.28
N LEU A 443 -10.19 -10.86 5.37
CA LEU A 443 -11.45 -11.59 5.51
C LEU A 443 -12.48 -11.12 4.49
N ASN A 444 -12.53 -9.81 4.24
CA ASN A 444 -13.40 -9.21 3.22
C ASN A 444 -13.05 -9.65 1.79
N LEU A 445 -11.77 -9.87 1.49
CA LEU A 445 -11.31 -10.28 0.17
C LEU A 445 -11.46 -11.77 -0.08
N PHE A 446 -11.19 -12.60 0.95
CA PHE A 446 -11.01 -14.04 0.75
C PHE A 446 -12.01 -14.92 1.49
N GLY A 447 -12.74 -14.39 2.48
CA GLY A 447 -13.68 -15.18 3.27
C GLY A 447 -13.05 -16.36 4.02
N ASP A 448 -11.72 -16.34 4.23
CA ASP A 448 -10.97 -17.46 4.77
C ASP A 448 -11.33 -17.71 6.26
N PRO A 449 -11.83 -18.91 6.62
CA PRO A 449 -12.15 -19.25 8.00
C PRO A 449 -10.97 -19.10 8.98
N LYS A 450 -9.73 -19.31 8.53
CA LYS A 450 -8.55 -19.16 9.38
C LYS A 450 -8.24 -17.68 9.66
N VAL A 451 -8.49 -16.81 8.68
CA VAL A 451 -8.42 -15.37 8.88
C VAL A 451 -9.51 -14.92 9.83
N ARG A 452 -10.75 -15.45 9.69
CA ARG A 452 -11.85 -15.17 10.64
C ARG A 452 -11.46 -15.52 12.07
N GLU A 453 -10.90 -16.69 12.32
CA GLU A 453 -10.41 -17.10 13.65
C GLU A 453 -9.37 -16.10 14.21
N THR A 454 -8.49 -15.59 13.35
CA THR A 454 -7.46 -14.60 13.71
C THR A 454 -8.09 -13.26 14.08
N VAL A 455 -9.05 -12.76 13.27
CA VAL A 455 -9.81 -11.54 13.55
C VAL A 455 -10.53 -11.65 14.90
N GLU A 456 -11.21 -12.77 15.15
CA GLU A 456 -11.95 -12.98 16.39
C GLU A 456 -11.03 -13.08 17.61
N THR A 457 -9.89 -13.77 17.48
CA THR A 457 -8.90 -13.88 18.56
C THR A 457 -8.35 -12.50 18.91
N LEU A 458 -7.90 -11.74 17.91
CA LEU A 458 -7.33 -10.42 18.10
C LEU A 458 -8.35 -9.42 18.66
N THR A 459 -9.61 -9.52 18.23
CA THR A 459 -10.73 -8.75 18.81
C THR A 459 -10.88 -9.03 20.30
N ASN A 460 -10.88 -10.30 20.70
CA ASN A 460 -11.02 -10.67 22.11
C ASN A 460 -9.82 -10.21 22.95
N GLU A 461 -8.61 -10.29 22.42
CA GLU A 461 -7.41 -9.76 23.07
C GLU A 461 -7.51 -8.25 23.29
N ILE A 462 -7.90 -7.49 22.27
CA ILE A 462 -8.05 -6.03 22.36
C ILE A 462 -9.09 -5.66 23.42
N LEU A 463 -10.25 -6.33 23.45
CA LEU A 463 -11.28 -6.07 24.46
C LEU A 463 -10.79 -6.44 25.86
N SER A 464 -10.08 -7.55 26.01
CA SER A 464 -9.53 -7.98 27.30
C SER A 464 -8.49 -6.99 27.84
N ASP A 465 -7.64 -6.45 26.95
CA ASP A 465 -6.63 -5.43 27.30
C ASP A 465 -7.25 -4.08 27.72
N LEU A 466 -8.50 -3.81 27.33
CA LEU A 466 -9.22 -2.58 27.67
C LEU A 466 -10.06 -2.68 28.95
N ASP A 467 -10.45 -3.90 29.32
CA ASP A 467 -11.30 -4.17 30.49
C ASP A 467 -10.49 -4.53 31.75
N GLY A 468 -9.20 -4.89 31.57
CA GLY A 468 -8.24 -5.13 32.65
C GLY A 468 -7.40 -3.91 32.98
#